data_AF-A0A9D2NFR9-F1
#
_entry.id   AF-A0A9D2NFR9-F1
#
_cell.length_a   1.000
_cell.length_b   1.000
_cell.length_c   1.000
_cell.angle_alpha   90.00
_cell.angle_beta   90.00
_cell.angle_gamma   90.00
#
_symmetry.space_group_name_H-M   'P 1'
#
loop_
_entity.id
_entity.type
_entity.pdbx_description
1 polymer ?
#
loop_
_entity_poly.entity_id
_entity_poly.type
_entity_poly.pdbx_seq_one_letter_code
_entity_poly.pdbx_strand_id
1 'polypeptide(L)'
;MKGYYAQSNREISDRLDNSKIKNTDELEFVVFCIENIAARLQKKPEEIYLALTEKSDILYSYVIPEYEILHTQSKDYIVEDITSLMAERGIEV
;
A
#
# COMPACT_ATOMS: atom_id res chain seq x y z
N MET A 1 -16.13 -14.45 5.11
CA MET A 1 -15.54 -13.16 4.67
C MET A 1 -14.38 -12.69 5.54
N LYS A 2 -14.46 -12.63 6.87
CA LYS A 2 -13.31 -12.18 7.71
C LYS A 2 -12.05 -13.06 7.64
N GLY A 3 -12.19 -14.37 7.41
CA GLY A 3 -11.05 -15.29 7.31
C GLY A 3 -10.18 -15.09 6.06
N TYR A 4 -10.77 -14.66 4.94
CA TYR A 4 -10.03 -14.41 3.70
C TYR A 4 -9.19 -13.12 3.81
N TYR A 5 -9.76 -12.07 4.39
CA TYR A 5 -9.07 -10.80 4.67
C TYR A 5 -7.85 -10.98 5.59
N ALA A 6 -7.99 -11.75 6.69
CA ALA A 6 -6.85 -12.00 7.56
C ALA A 6 -5.72 -12.83 6.89
N GLN A 7 -6.08 -13.66 5.90
CA GLN A 7 -5.14 -14.50 5.18
C GLN A 7 -4.39 -13.73 4.08
N SER A 8 -5.07 -12.85 3.35
CA SER A 8 -4.44 -11.94 2.37
C SER A 8 -3.43 -11.00 3.04
N ASN A 9 -3.73 -10.51 4.25
CA ASN A 9 -2.86 -9.58 4.96
C ASN A 9 -1.53 -10.23 5.36
N ARG A 10 -1.57 -11.51 5.75
CA ARG A 10 -0.37 -12.29 6.04
C ARG A 10 0.45 -12.51 4.78
N GLU A 11 -0.18 -12.87 3.67
CA GLU A 11 0.53 -13.12 2.41
C GLU A 11 1.20 -11.86 1.85
N ILE A 12 0.54 -10.69 1.91
CA ILE A 12 1.15 -9.42 1.51
C ILE A 12 2.33 -9.08 2.42
N SER A 13 2.16 -9.24 3.74
CA SER A 13 3.23 -9.02 4.70
C SER A 13 4.45 -9.91 4.43
N ASP A 14 4.24 -11.16 4.01
CA ASP A 14 5.32 -12.11 3.70
C ASP A 14 6.06 -11.75 2.39
N ARG A 15 5.41 -11.02 1.48
CA ARG A 15 5.98 -10.59 0.18
C ARG A 15 6.79 -9.29 0.26
N LEU A 16 6.58 -8.48 1.30
CA LEU A 16 7.27 -7.20 1.47
C LEU A 16 8.76 -7.41 1.72
N ASP A 17 9.59 -6.59 1.08
CA ASP A 17 11.02 -6.57 1.36
C ASP A 17 11.29 -5.91 2.72
N ASN A 18 11.36 -6.74 3.76
CA ASN A 18 11.63 -6.31 5.13
C ASN A 18 12.98 -5.62 5.31
N SER A 19 13.89 -5.66 4.32
CA SER A 19 15.14 -4.89 4.41
C SER A 19 14.94 -3.38 4.25
N LYS A 20 13.80 -2.96 3.67
CA LYS A 20 13.45 -1.54 3.45
C LYS A 20 12.40 -0.99 4.42
N ILE A 21 11.71 -1.86 5.17
CA ILE A 21 10.72 -1.49 6.19
C ILE A 21 11.39 -1.57 7.57
N LYS A 22 11.40 -0.46 8.32
CA LYS A 22 12.24 -0.34 9.52
C LYS A 22 11.61 -0.94 10.77
N ASN A 23 10.29 -0.93 10.89
CA ASN A 23 9.58 -1.36 12.08
C ASN A 23 8.15 -1.83 11.78
N THR A 24 7.45 -2.31 12.82
CA THR A 24 6.08 -2.80 12.70
C THR A 24 5.08 -1.70 12.31
N ASP A 25 5.29 -0.45 12.72
CA ASP A 25 4.37 0.64 12.41
C ASP A 25 4.40 1.01 10.91
N GLU A 26 5.59 1.04 10.30
CA GLU A 26 5.75 1.19 8.85
C GLU A 26 5.11 0.02 8.09
N LEU A 27 5.28 -1.23 8.58
CA LEU A 27 4.66 -2.41 7.98
C LEU A 27 3.13 -2.34 8.03
N GLU A 28 2.56 -2.03 9.19
CA GLU A 28 1.11 -1.87 9.38
C GLU A 28 0.56 -0.76 8.50
N PHE A 29 1.29 0.34 8.35
CA PHE A 29 0.91 1.44 7.47
C PHE A 29 0.92 1.05 5.99
N VAL A 30 1.92 0.30 5.53
CA VAL A 30 1.97 -0.20 4.15
C VAL A 30 0.78 -1.13 3.86
N VAL A 31 0.51 -2.08 4.76
CA VAL A 31 -0.64 -2.98 4.65
C VAL A 31 -1.95 -2.17 4.63
N PHE A 32 -2.07 -1.17 5.52
CA PHE A 32 -3.20 -0.25 5.54
C PHE A 32 -3.40 0.48 4.21
N CYS A 33 -2.34 1.02 3.60
CA CYS A 33 -2.42 1.70 2.31
C CYS A 33 -2.93 0.77 1.21
N ILE A 34 -2.32 -0.43 1.09
CA ILE A 34 -2.66 -1.42 0.08
C ILE A 34 -4.14 -1.83 0.18
N GLU A 35 -4.62 -2.12 1.39
CA GLU A 35 -6.01 -2.53 1.62
C GLU A 35 -7.02 -1.43 1.28
N ASN A 36 -6.76 -0.20 1.74
CA ASN A 36 -7.72 0.89 1.57
C ASN A 36 -7.77 1.36 0.11
N ILE A 37 -6.65 1.32 -0.62
CA ILE A 37 -6.64 1.54 -2.07
C ILE A 37 -7.38 0.41 -2.79
N ALA A 38 -7.15 -0.86 -2.41
CA ALA A 38 -7.84 -2.00 -2.99
C ALA A 38 -9.36 -1.88 -2.80
N ALA A 39 -9.80 -1.52 -1.60
CA ALA A 39 -11.21 -1.28 -1.29
C ALA A 39 -11.80 -0.11 -2.10
N ARG A 40 -11.06 1.00 -2.25
CA ARG A 40 -11.48 2.16 -3.05
C ARG A 40 -11.64 1.82 -4.53
N LEU A 41 -10.71 1.06 -5.10
CA LEU A 41 -10.70 0.70 -6.52
C LEU A 41 -11.50 -0.58 -6.83
N GLN A 42 -12.06 -1.24 -5.81
CA GLN A 42 -12.73 -2.54 -5.94
C GLN A 42 -11.82 -3.61 -6.58
N LYS A 43 -10.55 -3.58 -6.21
CA LYS A 43 -9.49 -4.51 -6.68
C LYS A 43 -9.05 -5.43 -5.56
N LYS A 44 -8.28 -6.44 -5.90
CA LYS A 44 -7.64 -7.27 -4.89
C LYS A 44 -6.39 -6.58 -4.31
N PRO A 45 -6.11 -6.73 -3.01
CA PRO A 45 -4.90 -6.20 -2.39
C PRO A 45 -3.61 -6.62 -3.11
N GLU A 46 -3.56 -7.84 -3.65
CA GLU A 46 -2.38 -8.32 -4.38
C GLU A 46 -2.15 -7.54 -5.68
N GLU A 47 -3.20 -7.08 -6.36
CA GLU A 47 -3.09 -6.25 -7.57
C GLU A 47 -2.51 -4.88 -7.22
N ILE A 48 -2.91 -4.30 -6.08
CA ILE A 48 -2.38 -3.03 -5.58
C ILE A 48 -0.93 -3.19 -5.15
N TYR A 49 -0.59 -4.26 -4.44
CA TYR A 49 0.79 -4.57 -4.08
C TYR A 49 1.69 -4.60 -5.32
N LEU A 50 1.29 -5.33 -6.37
CA LEU A 50 2.03 -5.40 -7.64
C LEU A 50 2.16 -4.02 -8.29
N ALA A 51 1.10 -3.21 -8.25
CA ALA A 51 1.12 -1.87 -8.80
C ALA A 51 2.13 -0.94 -8.10
N LEU A 52 2.21 -1.02 -6.78
CA LEU A 52 3.07 -0.17 -5.95
C LEU A 52 4.53 -0.65 -5.88
N THR A 53 4.84 -1.88 -6.33
CA THR A 53 6.18 -2.50 -6.19
C THR A 53 6.79 -3.03 -7.50
N GLU A 54 6.12 -3.96 -8.18
CA GLU A 54 6.68 -4.61 -9.38
C GLU A 54 6.45 -3.76 -10.64
N LYS A 55 5.31 -3.05 -10.72
CA LYS A 55 5.00 -2.14 -11.81
C LYS A 55 5.50 -0.71 -11.58
N SER A 56 5.85 -0.36 -10.34
CA SER A 56 6.37 0.96 -9.97
C SER A 56 7.16 0.87 -8.67
N ASP A 57 7.97 1.88 -8.38
CA ASP A 57 8.69 1.96 -7.10
C ASP A 57 7.94 2.81 -6.06
N ILE A 58 6.62 3.04 -6.21
CA ILE A 58 5.87 3.99 -5.36
C ILE A 58 5.94 3.60 -3.88
N LEU A 59 5.88 2.30 -3.56
CA LEU A 59 5.98 1.85 -2.18
C LEU A 59 7.30 2.28 -1.53
N TYR A 60 8.42 2.05 -2.21
CA TYR A 60 9.75 2.25 -1.65
C TYR A 60 10.30 3.66 -1.87
N SER A 61 9.83 4.38 -2.90
CA SER A 61 10.26 5.74 -3.23
C SER A 61 9.36 6.84 -2.64
N TYR A 62 8.15 6.49 -2.17
CA TYR A 62 7.19 7.47 -1.68
C TYR A 62 6.51 7.03 -0.37
N VAL A 63 5.78 5.92 -0.37
CA VAL A 63 4.94 5.52 0.79
C VAL A 63 5.76 5.29 2.06
N ILE A 64 6.88 4.55 1.98
CA ILE A 64 7.76 4.30 3.12
C ILE A 64 8.58 5.55 3.49
N PRO A 65 9.26 6.24 2.55
CA PRO A 65 10.01 7.47 2.87
C PRO A 65 9.17 8.56 3.53
N GLU A 66 7.92 8.73 3.10
CA GLU A 66 7.01 9.76 3.59
C GLU A 66 6.12 9.29 4.75
N TYR A 67 6.40 8.12 5.34
CA TYR A 67 5.62 7.52 6.43
C TYR A 67 5.31 8.54 7.54
N GLU A 68 6.31 9.25 8.05
CA GLU A 68 6.17 10.22 9.15
C GLU A 68 5.13 11.32 8.87
N ILE A 69 4.97 11.70 7.61
CA ILE A 69 4.00 12.72 7.20
C ILE A 69 2.66 12.06 6.88
N LEU A 70 2.66 11.02 6.05
CA LEU A 70 1.44 10.39 5.56
C LEU A 70 0.62 9.74 6.68
N HIS A 71 1.25 9.09 7.67
CA HIS A 71 0.53 8.38 8.75
C HIS A 71 -0.26 9.33 9.68
N THR A 72 0.02 10.63 9.63
CA THR A 72 -0.72 11.67 10.38
C THR A 72 -1.97 12.16 9.65
N GLN A 73 -2.11 11.82 8.36
CA GLN A 73 -3.19 12.29 7.51
C GLN A 73 -4.45 11.43 7.63
N SER A 74 -5.58 11.98 7.19
CA SER A 74 -6.82 11.19 7.10
C SER A 74 -6.67 10.04 6.09
N LYS A 75 -7.38 8.94 6.33
CA LYS A 75 -7.45 7.82 5.39
C LYS A 75 -7.79 8.25 3.96
N ASP A 76 -8.82 9.09 3.80
CA ASP A 76 -9.27 9.49 2.47
C ASP A 76 -8.22 10.32 1.74
N TYR A 77 -7.46 11.15 2.46
CA TYR A 77 -6.32 11.87 1.90
C TYR A 77 -5.22 10.91 1.44
N ILE A 78 -4.77 9.98 2.31
CA ILE A 78 -3.70 9.02 1.99
C ILE A 78 -4.05 8.21 0.74
N VAL A 79 -5.29 7.69 0.67
CA VAL A 79 -5.76 6.91 -0.48
C VAL A 79 -5.79 7.76 -1.75
N GLU A 80 -6.32 8.98 -1.67
CA GLU A 80 -6.41 9.89 -2.83
C GLU A 80 -5.03 10.29 -3.35
N ASP A 81 -4.12 10.60 -2.45
CA ASP A 81 -2.77 11.04 -2.75
C ASP A 81 -1.96 9.93 -3.46
N ILE A 82 -1.94 8.72 -2.90
CA ILE A 82 -1.24 7.59 -3.53
C ILE A 82 -1.88 7.21 -4.87
N THR A 83 -3.22 7.19 -4.97
CA THR A 83 -3.91 6.86 -6.23
C THR A 83 -3.73 7.93 -7.30
N SER A 84 -3.67 9.21 -6.93
CA SER A 84 -3.34 10.31 -7.83
C SER A 84 -1.92 10.17 -8.36
N LEU A 85 -0.94 9.86 -7.49
CA LEU A 85 0.44 9.60 -7.91
C LEU A 85 0.55 8.41 -8.86
N MET A 86 -0.21 7.33 -8.61
CA MET A 86 -0.28 6.19 -9.54
C MET A 86 -0.79 6.62 -10.92
N ALA A 87 -1.85 7.44 -10.97
CA ALA A 87 -2.41 7.95 -12.22
C ALA A 87 -1.44 8.87 -12.96
N GLU A 88 -0.77 9.79 -12.25
CA GLU A 88 0.25 10.70 -12.82
C GLU A 88 1.42 9.92 -13.44
N ARG A 89 1.78 8.78 -12.84
CA ARG A 89 2.85 7.89 -13.33
C ARG A 89 2.35 6.88 -14.37
N GLY A 90 1.08 6.92 -14.77
CA GLY A 90 0.49 6.01 -15.77
C GLY A 90 0.40 4.56 -15.32
N ILE A 91 0.28 4.30 -14.02
CA ILE A 91 0.18 2.96 -13.45
C ILE A 91 -1.27 2.49 -13.47
N GLU A 92 -1.53 1.42 -14.22
CA GLU A 92 -2.85 0.80 -14.32
C GLU A 92 -3.01 -0.41 -13.40
N VAL A 93 -4.17 -0.51 -12.75
CA VAL A 93 -4.55 -1.60 -11.83
C VAL A 93 -5.91 -2.18 -12.16
#